data_AF-A0A7V2UM27-F1
#
_entry.id   AF-A0A7V2UM27-F1
#
_cell.length_a   1.000
_cell.length_b   1.000
_cell.length_c   1.000
_cell.angle_alpha   90.00
_cell.angle_beta   90.00
_cell.angle_gamma   90.00
#
_symmetry.space_group_name_H-M   'P 1'
#
loop_
_entity.id
_entity.type
_entity.pdbx_description
1 polymer ?
#
loop_
_entity_poly.entity_id
_entity_poly.type
_entity_poly.pdbx_seq_one_letter_code
_entity_poly.pdbx_strand_id
1 'polypeptide(L)'
;MKPKVQTLGSPVARERRDGGKVKLSTFIPLKIRKRGASKVVVRPNGAVESPGKVASQIDQPLLVALTRAFYWQQLLDDGVVGSGSEIAQREGLHHSTVNELLRLTLLEPAIIQTILAGQQPRCMSLLWFQRNPLPTDWVAQREVVVGFDA
;
A
#
# COMPACT_ATOMS: atom_id res chain seq x y z
N MET A 1 -3.59 -12.90 -28.33
CA MET A 1 -3.12 -12.59 -26.96
C MET A 1 -2.60 -11.16 -26.96
N LYS A 2 -3.27 -10.24 -26.26
CA LYS A 2 -2.84 -8.83 -26.23
C LYS A 2 -1.61 -8.67 -25.32
N PRO A 3 -0.58 -7.88 -25.72
CA PRO A 3 0.61 -7.70 -24.90
C PRO A 3 0.27 -6.97 -23.59
N LYS A 4 0.75 -7.49 -22.46
CA LYS A 4 0.48 -7.02 -21.08
C LYS A 4 1.25 -5.75 -20.69
N VAL A 5 1.96 -5.13 -21.62
CA VAL A 5 2.86 -3.98 -21.39
C VAL A 5 2.53 -2.93 -22.43
N GLN A 6 2.19 -1.72 -21.98
CA GLN A 6 1.95 -0.59 -22.86
C GLN A 6 2.96 0.51 -22.57
N THR A 7 3.51 1.04 -23.65
CA THR A 7 4.66 1.94 -23.71
C THR A 7 4.36 3.31 -23.13
N LEU A 8 5.32 3.82 -22.36
CA LEU A 8 5.25 5.03 -21.56
C LEU A 8 5.72 6.29 -22.31
N GLY A 9 5.92 6.12 -23.62
CA GLY A 9 6.44 7.10 -24.56
C GLY A 9 6.67 6.39 -25.89
N SER A 10 6.98 7.14 -26.94
CA SER A 10 7.38 6.53 -28.22
C SER A 10 8.63 5.69 -28.01
N PRO A 11 8.68 4.44 -28.52
CA PRO A 11 9.90 3.64 -28.55
C PRO A 11 11.05 4.48 -29.12
N VAL A 12 12.06 4.80 -28.31
CA VAL A 12 13.30 5.38 -28.82
C VAL A 12 14.20 4.20 -29.17
N ALA A 13 14.30 3.89 -30.47
CA ALA A 13 15.25 2.93 -30.97
C ALA A 13 16.66 3.48 -30.73
N ARG A 14 17.40 2.85 -29.82
CA ARG A 14 18.82 3.15 -29.63
C ARG A 14 19.64 2.10 -30.38
N GLU A 15 20.36 2.55 -31.40
CA GLU A 15 21.37 1.76 -32.08
C GLU A 15 22.67 1.87 -31.29
N ARG A 16 23.07 0.80 -30.59
CA ARG A 16 24.41 0.73 -29.98
C ARG A 16 25.26 -0.17 -30.88
N ARG A 17 26.29 0.42 -31.48
CA ARG A 17 27.27 -0.31 -32.30
C ARG A 17 28.35 -0.85 -31.36
N ASP A 18 28.37 -2.16 -31.17
CA ASP A 18 29.37 -2.85 -30.35
C ASP A 18 30.07 -3.88 -31.25
N GLY A 19 31.37 -3.70 -31.49
CA GLY A 19 32.19 -4.65 -32.26
C GLY A 19 31.66 -5.06 -33.65
N GLY A 20 30.96 -4.18 -34.37
CA GLY A 20 30.48 -4.45 -35.74
C GLY A 20 29.11 -5.15 -35.84
N LYS A 21 28.41 -5.40 -34.73
CA LYS A 21 27.01 -5.88 -34.74
C LYS A 21 26.06 -4.78 -34.27
N VAL A 22 25.01 -4.50 -35.06
CA VAL A 22 23.97 -3.54 -34.71
C VAL A 22 22.96 -4.20 -33.77
N LYS A 23 22.85 -3.69 -32.53
CA LYS A 23 21.87 -4.17 -31.54
C LYS A 23 20.74 -3.14 -31.39
N LEU A 24 19.55 -3.47 -31.87
CA LEU A 24 18.33 -2.67 -31.71
C LEU A 24 17.83 -2.80 -30.26
N SER A 25 17.84 -1.70 -29.50
CA SER A 25 17.28 -1.64 -28.15
C SER A 25 16.10 -0.68 -28.09
N THR A 26 14.96 -1.14 -27.55
CA THR A 26 13.76 -0.33 -27.33
C THR A 26 13.71 0.13 -25.88
N PHE A 27 13.79 1.44 -25.65
CA PHE A 27 13.65 2.02 -24.31
C PHE A 27 12.17 2.31 -24.01
N ILE A 28 11.64 1.69 -22.96
CA ILE A 28 10.30 1.95 -22.42
C ILE A 28 10.50 2.62 -21.04
N PRO A 29 10.12 3.89 -20.86
CA PRO A 29 10.18 4.49 -19.52
C PRO A 29 9.23 3.72 -18.58
N LEU A 30 9.57 3.53 -17.30
CA LEU A 30 8.74 2.84 -16.29
C LEU A 30 8.98 3.52 -14.94
N LYS A 31 7.93 3.78 -14.13
CA LYS A 31 8.07 4.28 -12.74
C LYS A 31 7.99 3.09 -11.78
N ILE A 32 9.11 2.75 -11.13
CA ILE A 32 9.16 1.68 -10.11
C ILE A 32 8.94 2.34 -8.74
N ARG A 33 7.88 1.95 -8.02
CA ARG A 33 7.63 2.34 -6.63
C ARG A 33 7.77 1.13 -5.70
N LYS A 34 7.83 1.36 -4.40
CA LYS A 34 7.92 0.32 -3.37
C LYS A 34 6.63 0.30 -2.54
N ARG A 35 6.17 -0.90 -2.21
CA ARG A 35 5.10 -1.19 -1.24
C ARG A 35 5.70 -2.06 -0.15
N GLY A 36 6.11 -1.44 0.96
CA GLY A 36 6.93 -2.12 1.96
C GLY A 36 8.23 -2.70 1.36
N ALA A 37 8.43 -4.01 1.53
CA ALA A 37 9.54 -4.75 0.93
C ALA A 37 9.34 -5.13 -0.55
N SER A 38 8.12 -5.03 -1.08
CA SER A 38 7.77 -5.46 -2.45
C SER A 38 7.90 -4.32 -3.46
N LYS A 39 8.45 -4.59 -4.64
CA LYS A 39 8.51 -3.62 -5.76
C LYS A 39 7.17 -3.61 -6.51
N VAL A 40 6.63 -2.42 -6.77
CA VAL A 40 5.39 -2.19 -7.53
C VAL A 40 5.69 -1.34 -8.76
N VAL A 41 5.31 -1.82 -9.95
CA VAL A 41 5.44 -1.06 -11.20
C VAL A 41 4.18 -0.22 -11.40
N VAL A 42 4.33 1.09 -11.46
CA VAL A 42 3.24 2.06 -11.66
C VAL A 42 3.27 2.56 -13.11
N ARG A 43 2.13 2.44 -13.83
CA ARG A 43 1.95 3.02 -15.17
C ARG A 43 1.66 4.53 -15.02
N PRO A 44 2.00 5.39 -15.98
CA PRO A 44 1.67 6.80 -15.91
C PRO A 44 0.29 7.03 -16.49
N ASN A 45 -0.23 8.20 -16.13
CA ASN A 45 -1.53 8.76 -16.47
C ASN A 45 -2.69 8.31 -15.58
N GLY A 46 -2.45 7.67 -14.44
CA GLY A 46 -3.51 7.45 -13.43
C GLY A 46 -4.77 6.73 -13.98
N ALA A 47 -4.65 6.05 -15.13
CA ALA A 47 -5.77 5.39 -15.77
C ALA A 47 -6.11 4.14 -14.96
N VAL A 48 -7.18 4.25 -14.18
CA VAL A 48 -7.87 3.14 -13.53
C VAL A 48 -8.16 2.09 -14.60
N GLU A 49 -7.69 0.87 -14.36
CA GLU A 49 -7.71 -0.24 -15.31
C GLU A 49 -9.15 -0.58 -15.75
N SER A 50 -9.36 -0.83 -17.05
CA SER A 50 -10.55 -1.57 -17.49
C SER A 50 -10.61 -2.95 -16.80
N PRO A 51 -11.80 -3.48 -16.49
CA PRO A 51 -12.00 -4.61 -15.59
C PRO A 51 -11.53 -5.91 -16.24
N GLY A 52 -10.23 -6.17 -16.12
CA GLY A 52 -9.55 -7.33 -16.70
C GLY A 52 -8.58 -7.95 -15.71
N LYS A 53 -9.11 -8.38 -14.56
CA LYS A 53 -8.47 -9.29 -13.59
C LYS A 53 -6.97 -9.04 -13.34
N VAL A 54 -6.60 -7.86 -12.84
CA VAL A 54 -5.59 -7.82 -11.78
C VAL A 54 -6.39 -8.02 -10.52
N ALA A 55 -6.45 -9.25 -10.00
CA ALA A 55 -7.15 -9.52 -8.76
C ALA A 55 -6.69 -8.48 -7.74
N SER A 56 -7.63 -7.69 -7.24
CA SER A 56 -7.45 -6.74 -6.14
C SER A 56 -6.83 -7.53 -5.00
N GLN A 57 -5.49 -7.55 -4.94
CA GLN A 57 -4.77 -8.43 -4.03
C GLN A 57 -4.83 -7.74 -2.69
N ILE A 58 -5.87 -8.10 -1.93
CA ILE A 58 -6.08 -7.67 -0.55
C ILE A 58 -4.74 -7.77 0.17
N ASP A 59 -4.33 -6.68 0.80
CA ASP A 59 -3.09 -6.64 1.58
C ASP A 59 -3.32 -7.45 2.84
N GLN A 60 -2.96 -8.73 2.80
CA GLN A 60 -3.15 -9.63 3.94
C GLN A 60 -2.49 -9.08 5.22
N PRO A 61 -1.23 -8.57 5.18
CA PRO A 61 -0.64 -7.89 6.34
C PRO A 61 -1.47 -6.73 6.88
N LEU A 62 -1.91 -5.80 6.01
CA LEU A 62 -2.70 -4.64 6.45
C LEU A 62 -4.07 -5.05 6.99
N LEU A 63 -4.72 -6.04 6.37
CA LEU A 63 -6.00 -6.58 6.81
C LEU A 63 -5.87 -7.21 8.20
N VAL A 64 -4.88 -8.08 8.40
CA VAL A 64 -4.63 -8.71 9.71
C VAL A 64 -4.33 -7.66 10.78
N ALA A 65 -3.58 -6.62 10.43
CA ALA A 65 -3.30 -5.52 11.35
C ALA A 65 -4.56 -4.74 11.73
N LEU A 66 -5.46 -4.45 10.77
CA LEU A 66 -6.75 -3.82 11.05
C LEU A 66 -7.61 -4.68 11.97
N THR A 67 -7.75 -5.97 11.66
CA THR A 67 -8.55 -6.88 12.50
C THR A 67 -8.02 -6.95 13.92
N ARG A 68 -6.68 -7.04 14.09
CA ARG A 68 -6.04 -7.01 15.42
C ARG A 68 -6.28 -5.69 16.14
N ALA A 69 -6.16 -4.57 15.44
CA ALA A 69 -6.39 -3.24 16.02
C ALA A 69 -7.81 -3.11 16.58
N PHE A 70 -8.83 -3.52 15.81
CA PHE A 70 -10.22 -3.49 16.27
C PHE A 70 -10.49 -4.49 17.41
N TYR A 71 -9.90 -5.69 17.35
CA TYR A 71 -10.00 -6.65 18.44
C TYR A 71 -9.39 -6.12 19.75
N TRP A 72 -8.19 -5.54 19.69
CA TRP A 72 -7.55 -4.95 20.86
C TRP A 72 -8.28 -3.72 21.39
N GLN A 73 -8.84 -2.88 20.50
CA GLN A 73 -9.72 -1.78 20.89
C GLN A 73 -10.94 -2.31 21.66
N GLN A 74 -11.59 -3.35 21.16
CA GLN A 74 -12.70 -3.97 21.86
C GLN A 74 -12.30 -4.51 23.24
N LEU A 75 -11.15 -5.17 23.37
CA LEU A 75 -10.67 -5.64 24.67
C LEU A 75 -10.42 -4.50 25.68
N LEU A 76 -9.97 -3.35 25.19
CA LEU A 76 -9.79 -2.13 26.00
C LEU A 76 -11.14 -1.55 26.41
N ASP A 77 -12.08 -1.47 25.47
CA ASP A 77 -13.43 -0.94 25.70
C ASP A 77 -14.24 -1.82 26.66
N ASP A 78 -14.09 -3.14 26.55
CA ASP A 78 -14.71 -4.15 27.44
C ASP A 78 -14.01 -4.23 28.81
N GLY A 79 -12.87 -3.53 29.00
CA GLY A 79 -12.11 -3.54 30.24
C GLY A 79 -11.41 -4.87 30.57
N VAL A 80 -11.35 -5.81 29.61
CA VAL A 80 -10.64 -7.09 29.75
C VAL A 80 -9.13 -6.87 29.88
N VAL A 81 -8.63 -5.81 29.26
CA VAL A 81 -7.25 -5.35 29.38
C VAL A 81 -7.25 -3.88 29.82
N GLY A 82 -6.39 -3.51 30.76
CA GLY A 82 -6.32 -2.16 31.32
C GLY A 82 -5.45 -1.20 30.51
N SER A 83 -4.59 -1.69 29.61
CA SER A 83 -3.75 -0.83 28.76
C SER A 83 -3.18 -1.53 27.53
N GLY A 84 -2.72 -0.74 26.55
CA GLY A 84 -1.95 -1.25 25.41
C GLY A 84 -0.64 -1.96 25.82
N SER A 85 -0.04 -1.60 26.95
CA SER A 85 1.14 -2.30 27.49
C SER A 85 0.80 -3.72 27.95
N GLU A 86 -0.39 -3.92 28.51
CA GLU A 86 -0.86 -5.25 28.90
C GLU A 86 -1.15 -6.13 27.68
N ILE A 87 -1.71 -5.55 26.61
CA ILE A 87 -1.85 -6.21 25.31
C ILE A 87 -0.47 -6.62 24.77
N ALA A 88 0.51 -5.72 24.82
CA ALA A 88 1.87 -5.98 24.35
C ALA A 88 2.52 -7.16 25.10
N GLN A 89 2.35 -7.23 26.43
CA GLN A 89 2.84 -8.35 27.24
C GLN A 89 2.15 -9.67 26.88
N ARG A 90 0.82 -9.67 26.71
CA ARG A 90 0.06 -10.88 26.34
C ARG A 90 0.42 -11.42 24.96
N GLU A 91 0.66 -10.53 24.00
CA GLU A 91 0.97 -10.88 22.61
C GLU A 91 2.48 -11.09 22.37
N GLY A 92 3.34 -10.82 23.37
CA GLY A 92 4.80 -10.88 23.22
C GLY A 92 5.34 -9.84 22.23
N LEU A 93 4.67 -8.69 22.12
CA LEU A 93 5.01 -7.60 21.20
C LEU A 93 5.61 -6.40 21.94
N HIS A 94 6.30 -5.54 21.20
CA HIS A 94 6.72 -4.25 21.72
C HIS A 94 5.51 -3.31 21.82
N HIS A 95 5.46 -2.46 22.85
CA HIS A 95 4.36 -1.50 23.08
C HIS A 95 4.16 -0.55 21.89
N SER A 96 5.24 -0.15 21.20
CA SER A 96 5.15 0.65 19.97
C SER A 96 4.32 -0.02 18.88
N THR A 97 4.51 -1.34 18.68
CA THR A 97 3.76 -2.08 17.66
C THR A 97 2.27 -2.09 17.97
N VAL A 98 1.90 -2.25 19.24
CA VAL A 98 0.49 -2.21 19.68
C VAL A 98 -0.10 -0.84 19.44
N ASN A 99 0.59 0.23 19.84
CA ASN A 99 0.14 1.60 19.63
C ASN A 99 0.03 1.97 18.14
N GLU A 100 0.99 1.55 17.31
CA GLU A 100 0.97 1.75 15.86
C GLU A 100 -0.24 1.09 15.21
N LEU A 101 -0.58 -0.13 15.63
CA LEU A 101 -1.75 -0.86 15.12
C LEU A 101 -3.05 -0.27 15.63
N LEU A 102 -3.15 0.05 16.93
CA LEU A 102 -4.34 0.70 17.50
C LEU A 102 -4.68 2.02 16.79
N ARG A 103 -3.69 2.77 16.31
CA ARG A 103 -3.94 3.98 15.51
C ARG A 103 -4.70 3.72 14.20
N LEU A 104 -4.73 2.49 13.69
CA LEU A 104 -5.51 2.13 12.51
C LEU A 104 -7.03 2.19 12.78
N THR A 105 -7.48 2.11 14.04
CA THR A 105 -8.92 2.26 14.38
C THR A 105 -9.41 3.69 14.21
N LEU A 106 -8.49 4.66 14.16
CA LEU A 106 -8.78 6.08 13.95
C LEU A 106 -8.93 6.47 12.46
N LEU A 107 -8.75 5.50 11.57
CA LEU A 107 -8.94 5.73 10.13
C LEU A 107 -10.38 6.06 9.81
N GLU A 108 -10.57 6.92 8.81
CA GLU A 108 -11.89 7.18 8.26
C GLU A 108 -12.57 5.88 7.79
N PRO A 109 -13.86 5.67 8.10
CA PRO A 109 -14.60 4.48 7.68
C PRO A 109 -14.52 4.17 6.17
N ALA A 110 -14.50 5.18 5.29
CA ALA A 110 -14.37 4.97 3.85
C ALA A 110 -12.98 4.39 3.46
N ILE A 111 -11.91 4.79 4.15
CA ILE A 111 -10.57 4.25 3.95
C ILE A 111 -10.54 2.78 4.40
N ILE A 112 -11.17 2.46 5.53
CA ILE A 112 -11.28 1.06 5.99
C ILE A 112 -12.04 0.22 4.97
N GLN A 113 -13.16 0.71 4.45
CA GLN A 113 -13.94 -0.01 3.42
C GLN A 113 -13.14 -0.25 2.14
N THR A 114 -12.35 0.73 1.67
CA THR A 114 -11.49 0.55 0.49
C THR A 114 -10.38 -0.47 0.73
N ILE A 115 -9.81 -0.53 1.94
CA ILE A 115 -8.84 -1.57 2.33
C ILE A 115 -9.49 -2.96 2.32
N LEU A 116 -10.67 -3.09 2.94
CA LEU A 116 -11.43 -4.35 2.98
C LEU A 116 -11.84 -4.82 1.57
N ALA A 117 -12.19 -3.90 0.69
CA ALA A 117 -12.50 -4.18 -0.71
C ALA A 117 -11.27 -4.49 -1.58
N GLY A 118 -10.06 -4.35 -1.03
CA GLY A 118 -8.79 -4.50 -1.76
C GLY A 118 -8.57 -3.40 -2.81
N GLN A 119 -9.30 -2.29 -2.72
CA GLN A 119 -9.26 -1.14 -3.62
C GLN A 119 -8.32 -0.04 -3.14
N GLN A 120 -7.56 -0.29 -2.06
CA GLN A 120 -6.58 0.65 -1.55
C GLN A 120 -5.49 1.01 -2.60
N PRO A 121 -4.91 2.21 -2.50
CA PRO A 121 -3.78 2.63 -3.33
C PRO A 121 -2.63 1.62 -3.31
N ARG A 122 -1.96 1.39 -4.45
CA ARG A 122 -0.94 0.32 -4.54
C ARG A 122 0.29 0.54 -3.66
N CYS A 123 0.58 1.79 -3.32
CA CYS A 123 1.70 2.16 -2.46
C CYS A 123 1.31 2.21 -0.98
N MET A 124 0.01 2.11 -0.66
CA MET A 124 -0.47 2.02 0.71
C MET A 124 -0.12 0.65 1.28
N SER A 125 0.58 0.62 2.41
CA SER A 125 1.04 -0.61 3.05
C SER A 125 1.09 -0.44 4.55
N LEU A 126 0.97 -1.56 5.29
CA LEU A 126 1.10 -1.58 6.75
C LEU A 126 2.39 -0.88 7.23
N LEU A 127 3.51 -1.13 6.56
CA LEU A 127 4.80 -0.52 6.92
C LEU A 127 4.76 1.02 6.85
N TRP A 128 3.99 1.58 5.92
CA TRP A 128 3.84 3.03 5.83
C TRP A 128 3.11 3.56 7.07
N PHE A 129 2.02 2.92 7.49
CA PHE A 129 1.25 3.31 8.67
C PHE A 129 2.02 3.19 9.99
N GLN A 130 2.91 2.19 10.09
CA GLN A 130 3.81 2.03 11.22
C GLN A 130 4.85 3.15 11.31
N ARG A 131 5.37 3.61 10.16
CA ARG A 131 6.47 4.59 10.12
C ARG A 131 6.02 6.04 10.07
N ASN A 132 4.77 6.31 9.67
CA ASN A 132 4.28 7.66 9.45
C ASN A 132 3.08 7.96 10.38
N PRO A 133 3.10 9.11 11.08
CA PRO A 133 1.93 9.55 11.81
C PRO A 133 0.79 9.84 10.81
N LEU A 134 -0.41 9.41 11.18
CA LEU A 134 -1.65 9.70 10.46
C LEU A 134 -2.29 10.91 11.13
N PRO A 135 -2.74 11.91 10.36
CA PRO A 135 -3.59 12.96 10.89
C PRO A 135 -4.82 12.35 11.56
N THR A 136 -5.28 12.95 12.66
CA THR A 136 -6.55 12.59 13.29
C THR A 136 -7.76 13.14 12.52
N ASP A 137 -7.55 14.23 11.77
CA ASP A 137 -8.56 14.81 10.89
C ASP A 137 -8.78 13.93 9.64
N TRP A 138 -10.03 13.53 9.39
CA TRP A 138 -10.37 12.66 8.27
C TRP A 138 -10.20 13.31 6.89
N VAL A 139 -10.34 14.64 6.77
CA VAL A 139 -10.09 15.33 5.49
C VAL A 139 -8.60 15.25 5.15
N ALA A 140 -7.74 15.53 6.13
CA ALA A 140 -6.30 15.38 5.97
C ALA A 140 -5.88 13.91 5.71
N GLN A 141 -6.57 12.93 6.30
CA GLN A 141 -6.34 11.51 5.97
C GLN A 141 -6.64 11.23 4.50
N ARG A 142 -7.77 11.71 3.96
CA ARG A 142 -8.11 11.50 2.53
C ARG A 142 -7.06 12.09 1.60
N GLU A 143 -6.54 13.27 1.90
CA GLU A 143 -5.48 13.89 1.09
C GLU A 143 -4.21 13.02 1.04
N VAL A 144 -3.81 12.47 2.19
CA VAL A 144 -2.70 11.51 2.27
C VAL A 144 -2.98 10.26 1.44
N VAL A 145 -4.21 9.72 1.51
CA VAL A 145 -4.63 8.55 0.73
C VAL A 145 -4.54 8.81 -0.78
N VAL A 146 -5.05 9.96 -1.23
CA VAL A 146 -4.99 10.39 -2.64
C VAL A 146 -3.54 10.55 -3.10
N GLY A 147 -2.65 11.03 -2.23
CA GLY A 147 -1.23 11.21 -2.52
C GLY A 147 -0.47 9.90 -2.82
N PHE A 148 -0.98 8.72 -2.46
CA PHE A 148 -0.32 7.45 -2.77
C PHE A 148 -0.40 7.05 -4.26
N ASP A 149 -1.42 7.52 -4.97
CA ASP A 149 -1.66 7.19 -6.38
C ASP A 149 -1.07 8.22 -7.36
N ALA A 150 -0.47 9.31 -6.86
CA ALA A 150 0.31 10.30 -7.62
C ALA A 150 1.78 9.86 -7.90
#